data_AF-A0A9X0CKK9-F1
#
_entry.id   AF-A0A9X0CKK9-F1
#
_cell.length_a   1.000
_cell.length_b   1.000
_cell.length_c   1.000
_cell.angle_alpha   90.00
_cell.angle_beta   90.00
_cell.angle_gamma   90.00
#
_symmetry.space_group_name_H-M   'P 1'
#
loop_
_entity.id
_entity.type
_entity.pdbx_description
1 polymer ?
#
loop_
_entity_poly.entity_id
_entity_poly.type
_entity_poly.pdbx_seq_one_letter_code
_entity_poly.pdbx_strand_id
1 'polypeptide(L)'
;MLFLFTIGLTLAYLLQWFLTLDFALKLAVTAVMLAASSAFFYYSNQEIPHGEKLQRKKKPLMIAAGLVVFCLLVPIIYVNFVPSIYGSHMPLSWEEYYTTCGSKAREGDDVNIAAVQINCNEFHGESVNWTGTVAYVKLTSVENRFRRLVTFLPVFLGPTIKCLLGGGEDSNTDRSLERSSWFPRPKGLCHLRTFDRYTFSVGVDMADPVSHNNEVIQLTVTHRYYHTMVTLQKNTQITFQGRLENGPPYVTVTAKRLFINGVKVKPRIGLGRDDIFEGLRDSGRFMAQFFMTPLINERDEEDED
;
A
#
# COMPACT_ATOMS: atom_id res chain seq x y z
N MET A 1 9.88 36.77 -23.41
CA MET A 1 11.03 36.12 -22.74
C MET A 1 10.97 36.32 -21.22
N LEU A 2 11.10 37.55 -20.69
CA LEU A 2 11.05 37.81 -19.24
C LEU A 2 9.80 37.26 -18.52
N PHE A 3 8.62 37.43 -19.11
CA PHE A 3 7.37 36.87 -18.55
C PHE A 3 7.33 35.35 -18.48
N LEU A 4 7.92 34.65 -19.45
CA LEU A 4 7.99 33.18 -19.43
C LEU A 4 9.01 32.68 -18.42
N PHE A 5 10.10 33.44 -18.25
CA PHE A 5 11.14 33.15 -17.27
C PHE A 5 10.64 33.34 -15.83
N THR A 6 9.88 34.41 -15.57
CA THR A 6 9.27 34.64 -14.25
C THR A 6 8.20 33.60 -13.93
N ILE A 7 7.36 33.23 -14.90
CA ILE A 7 6.38 32.14 -14.74
C ILE A 7 7.08 30.80 -14.50
N GLY A 8 8.18 30.51 -15.21
CA GLY A 8 8.96 29.29 -15.01
C GLY A 8 9.59 29.21 -13.61
N LEU A 9 10.14 30.33 -13.12
CA LEU A 9 10.72 30.43 -11.77
C LEU A 9 9.66 30.24 -10.68
N THR A 10 8.49 30.88 -10.80
CA THR A 10 7.42 30.73 -9.81
C THR A 10 6.86 29.31 -9.80
N LEU A 11 6.72 28.66 -10.97
CA LEU A 11 6.37 27.25 -11.07
C LEU A 11 7.40 26.34 -10.40
N ALA A 12 8.69 26.56 -10.63
CA ALA A 12 9.76 25.77 -10.03
C ALA A 12 9.78 25.89 -8.50
N TYR A 13 9.63 27.11 -7.96
CA TYR A 13 9.54 27.35 -6.51
C TYR A 13 8.31 26.69 -5.89
N LEU A 14 7.15 26.79 -6.54
CA LEU A 14 5.93 26.11 -6.09
C LEU A 14 6.08 24.59 -6.11
N LEU A 15 6.73 24.04 -7.14
CA LEU A 15 6.95 22.61 -7.27
C LEU A 15 7.90 22.10 -6.18
N GLN A 16 8.99 22.82 -5.92
CA GLN A 16 9.95 22.49 -4.87
C GLN A 16 9.29 22.52 -3.48
N TRP A 17 8.51 23.57 -3.19
CA TRP A 17 7.76 23.68 -1.94
C TRP A 17 6.73 22.54 -1.79
N PHE A 18 5.99 22.22 -2.86
CA PHE A 18 5.04 21.11 -2.85
C PHE A 18 5.71 19.75 -2.61
N LEU A 19 6.89 19.51 -3.19
CA LEU A 19 7.64 18.28 -2.99
C LEU A 19 8.12 18.10 -1.55
N THR A 20 8.43 19.20 -0.84
CA THR A 20 8.85 19.17 0.58
C THR A 20 7.72 18.91 1.58
N LEU A 21 6.45 18.96 1.17
CA LEU A 21 5.31 18.69 2.07
C LEU A 21 5.13 17.19 2.35
N ASP A 22 4.60 16.87 3.54
CA ASP A 22 4.18 15.51 3.87
C ASP A 22 3.02 15.01 2.99
N PHE A 23 2.90 13.69 2.83
CA PHE A 23 1.90 13.07 1.96
C PHE A 23 0.46 13.50 2.27
N ALA A 24 0.11 13.68 3.56
CA ALA A 24 -1.20 14.15 3.97
C ALA A 24 -1.46 15.61 3.59
N LEU A 25 -0.45 16.48 3.73
CA LEU A 25 -0.53 17.89 3.33
C LEU A 25 -0.62 18.04 1.80
N LYS A 26 0.08 17.18 1.05
CA LYS A 26 -0.02 17.10 -0.42
C LYS A 26 -1.45 16.81 -0.86
N LEU A 27 -2.11 15.83 -0.23
CA LEU A 27 -3.51 15.48 -0.52
C LEU A 27 -4.51 16.59 -0.12
N ALA A 28 -4.25 17.28 1.00
CA ALA A 28 -5.11 18.38 1.44
C ALA A 28 -5.02 19.59 0.48
N VAL A 29 -3.80 19.98 0.09
CA VAL A 29 -3.57 21.10 -0.83
C VAL A 29 -4.17 20.83 -2.20
N THR A 30 -4.06 19.59 -2.73
CA THR A 30 -4.68 19.24 -4.01
C THR A 30 -6.22 19.25 -3.94
N ALA A 31 -6.80 18.77 -2.84
CA ALA A 31 -8.24 18.83 -2.62
C ALA A 31 -8.76 20.28 -2.56
N VAL A 32 -8.05 21.17 -1.87
CA VAL A 32 -8.40 22.60 -1.79
C VAL A 32 -8.28 23.28 -3.16
N MET A 33 -7.23 22.99 -3.93
CA MET A 33 -7.07 23.57 -5.27
C MET A 33 -8.14 23.08 -6.25
N LEU A 34 -8.57 21.81 -6.14
CA LEU A 34 -9.68 21.27 -6.92
C LEU A 34 -11.02 21.87 -6.48
N ALA A 35 -11.25 22.05 -5.18
CA ALA A 35 -12.44 22.71 -4.65
C ALA A 35 -12.52 24.18 -5.07
N ALA A 36 -11.41 24.92 -5.02
CA ALA A 36 -11.33 26.30 -5.46
C ALA A 36 -11.56 26.42 -6.97
N SER A 37 -10.98 25.51 -7.77
CA SER A 37 -11.14 25.50 -9.23
C SER A 37 -12.56 25.15 -9.66
N SER A 38 -13.20 24.18 -8.98
CA SER A 38 -14.60 23.80 -9.22
C SER A 38 -15.58 24.85 -8.73
N ALA A 39 -15.33 25.47 -7.58
CA ALA A 39 -16.11 26.62 -7.10
C ALA A 39 -15.99 27.80 -8.06
N PHE A 40 -14.79 28.12 -8.55
CA PHE A 40 -14.59 29.17 -9.55
C PHE A 40 -15.35 28.86 -10.85
N PHE A 41 -15.36 27.60 -11.30
CA PHE A 41 -16.14 27.17 -12.46
C PHE A 41 -17.65 27.32 -12.23
N TYR A 42 -18.14 26.92 -11.06
CA TYR A 42 -19.54 27.02 -10.67
C TYR A 42 -20.01 28.48 -10.59
N TYR A 43 -19.25 29.34 -9.91
CA TYR A 43 -19.52 30.78 -9.81
C TYR A 43 -19.40 31.49 -11.16
N SER A 44 -18.43 31.11 -12.01
CA SER A 44 -18.28 31.67 -13.35
C SER A 44 -19.46 31.32 -14.28
N ASN A 45 -20.17 30.24 -13.98
CA ASN A 45 -21.36 29.81 -14.72
C ASN A 45 -22.64 30.52 -14.23
N GLN A 46 -22.67 31.06 -13.01
CA GLN A 46 -23.89 31.61 -12.41
C GLN A 46 -24.13 33.10 -12.64
N GLU A 47 -23.12 33.95 -12.88
CA GLU A 47 -23.37 35.38 -13.06
C GLU A 47 -22.34 36.06 -13.97
N ILE A 48 -22.65 36.22 -15.28
CA ILE A 48 -22.12 37.37 -16.05
C ILE A 48 -23.18 37.81 -17.08
N PRO A 49 -23.81 38.99 -16.91
CA PRO A 49 -24.68 39.58 -17.93
C PRO A 49 -23.87 39.94 -19.19
N HIS A 50 -24.52 39.79 -20.34
CA HIS A 50 -23.99 39.94 -21.70
C HIS A 50 -22.95 41.07 -21.86
N GLY A 51 -21.67 40.71 -21.89
CA GLY A 51 -20.58 41.58 -22.31
C GLY A 51 -19.72 40.85 -23.34
N GLU A 52 -19.92 41.14 -24.62
CA GLU A 52 -19.30 40.45 -25.78
C GLU A 52 -17.77 40.37 -25.73
N LYS A 53 -17.11 41.29 -25.03
CA LYS A 53 -15.63 41.32 -24.91
C LYS A 53 -15.07 40.26 -23.96
N LEU A 54 -15.88 39.68 -23.06
CA LEU A 54 -15.40 38.72 -22.05
C LEU A 54 -15.52 37.25 -22.49
N GLN A 55 -16.48 36.94 -23.37
CA GLN A 55 -16.66 35.59 -23.96
C GLN A 55 -15.40 35.09 -24.69
N ARG A 56 -14.67 35.99 -25.37
CA ARG A 56 -13.47 35.65 -26.17
C ARG A 56 -12.25 35.23 -25.32
N LYS A 57 -12.22 35.59 -24.03
CA LYS A 57 -11.14 35.24 -23.08
C LYS A 57 -11.45 34.02 -22.20
N LYS A 58 -12.70 33.51 -22.19
CA LYS A 58 -13.10 32.35 -21.38
C LYS A 58 -12.45 31.04 -21.86
N LYS A 59 -12.42 30.80 -23.18
CA LYS A 59 -11.82 29.60 -23.78
C LYS A 59 -10.32 29.41 -23.44
N PRO A 60 -9.44 30.41 -23.63
CA PRO A 60 -8.02 30.23 -23.29
C PRO A 60 -7.77 30.12 -21.78
N LEU A 61 -8.60 30.76 -20.94
CA LEU A 61 -8.50 30.67 -19.49
C LEU A 61 -8.81 29.25 -18.99
N MET A 62 -9.84 28.60 -19.54
CA MET A 62 -10.20 27.22 -19.19
C MET A 62 -9.13 26.21 -19.62
N ILE A 63 -8.57 26.39 -20.82
CA ILE A 63 -7.47 25.55 -21.30
C ILE A 63 -6.25 25.72 -20.39
N ALA A 64 -5.89 26.95 -20.02
CA ALA A 64 -4.78 27.22 -19.11
C ALA A 64 -5.00 26.59 -17.72
N ALA A 65 -6.20 26.70 -17.14
CA ALA A 65 -6.54 26.08 -15.87
C ALA A 65 -6.47 24.53 -15.93
N GLY A 66 -7.00 23.93 -16.99
CA GLY A 66 -6.90 22.48 -17.23
C GLY A 66 -5.46 21.99 -17.38
N LEU A 67 -4.62 22.77 -18.08
CA LEU A 67 -3.20 22.46 -18.27
C LEU A 67 -2.42 22.55 -16.94
N VAL A 68 -2.72 23.55 -16.10
CA VAL A 68 -2.13 23.67 -14.77
C VAL A 68 -2.51 22.47 -13.88
N VAL A 69 -3.77 22.04 -13.88
CA VAL A 69 -4.21 20.85 -13.13
C VAL A 69 -3.52 19.59 -13.65
N PHE A 70 -3.42 19.41 -14.98
CA PHE A 70 -2.71 18.28 -15.58
C PHE A 70 -1.22 18.28 -15.22
N CYS A 71 -0.55 19.42 -15.30
CA CYS A 71 0.85 19.58 -14.92
C CYS A 71 1.11 19.33 -13.41
N LEU A 72 0.12 19.56 -12.53
CA LEU A 72 0.24 19.24 -11.10
C LEU A 72 -0.01 17.76 -10.81
N LEU A 73 -0.83 17.07 -11.61
CA LEU A 73 -1.11 15.65 -11.44
C LEU A 73 0.05 14.75 -11.93
N VAL A 74 0.78 15.15 -12.97
CA VAL A 74 1.89 14.34 -13.54
C VAL A 74 3.01 14.07 -12.52
N PRO A 75 3.52 15.05 -11.74
CA PRO A 75 4.51 14.81 -10.69
C PRO A 75 3.96 13.93 -9.55
N ILE A 76 2.68 14.08 -9.19
CA ILE A 76 2.04 13.28 -8.15
C ILE A 76 1.98 11.81 -8.59
N ILE A 77 1.64 11.56 -9.85
CA ILE A 77 1.69 10.22 -10.41
C ILE A 77 3.16 9.79 -10.41
N TYR A 78 4.06 10.48 -11.09
CA TYR A 78 5.47 10.10 -11.24
C TYR A 78 6.18 9.75 -9.93
N VAL A 79 6.08 10.59 -8.88
CA VAL A 79 6.74 10.36 -7.59
C VAL A 79 6.13 9.18 -6.82
N ASN A 80 4.83 8.92 -6.98
CA ASN A 80 4.20 7.72 -6.42
C ASN A 80 4.39 6.47 -7.31
N PHE A 81 4.71 6.65 -8.59
CA PHE A 81 4.69 5.57 -9.58
C PHE A 81 6.05 4.98 -9.86
N VAL A 82 7.16 5.71 -9.67
CA VAL A 82 8.50 5.12 -9.86
C VAL A 82 8.69 4.09 -8.75
N PRO A 83 8.58 2.78 -9.05
CA PRO A 83 9.02 1.78 -8.09
C PRO A 83 10.53 1.99 -8.02
N SER A 84 11.10 2.03 -6.82
CA SER A 84 12.55 2.05 -6.65
C SER A 84 13.16 0.97 -7.56
N ILE A 85 13.93 1.39 -8.58
CA ILE A 85 14.52 0.53 -9.64
C ILE A 85 15.71 -0.26 -9.06
N TYR A 86 15.53 -0.84 -7.88
CA TYR A 86 16.43 -1.82 -7.29
C TYR A 86 15.75 -3.18 -7.45
N GLY A 87 15.75 -3.66 -8.70
CA GLY A 87 15.06 -4.88 -9.12
C GLY A 87 15.91 -5.86 -9.91
N SER A 88 17.21 -5.61 -10.04
CA SER A 88 18.08 -6.35 -10.98
C SER A 88 19.40 -6.82 -10.36
N HIS A 89 19.44 -7.06 -9.06
CA HIS A 89 20.57 -7.74 -8.43
C HIS A 89 20.20 -9.20 -8.16
N MET A 90 21.19 -10.09 -8.28
CA MET A 90 21.09 -11.48 -7.87
C MET A 90 20.63 -11.52 -6.40
N PRO A 91 19.69 -12.41 -6.01
CA PRO A 91 19.18 -12.41 -4.66
C PRO A 91 20.29 -12.75 -3.66
N LEU A 92 20.39 -11.94 -2.59
CA LEU A 92 21.36 -12.11 -1.51
C LEU A 92 21.17 -13.50 -0.87
N SER A 93 22.26 -14.26 -0.79
CA SER A 93 22.26 -15.59 -0.17
C SER A 93 22.33 -15.48 1.35
N TRP A 94 21.86 -16.50 2.07
CA TRP A 94 21.90 -16.51 3.55
C TRP A 94 23.35 -16.54 4.05
N GLU A 95 24.21 -17.31 3.39
CA GLU A 95 25.62 -17.47 3.77
C GLU A 95 26.39 -16.15 3.63
N GLU A 96 26.18 -15.43 2.53
CA GLU A 96 26.79 -14.12 2.29
C GLU A 96 26.33 -13.05 3.30
N TYR A 97 25.03 -13.05 3.62
CA TYR A 97 24.49 -12.18 4.66
C TYR A 97 25.07 -12.52 6.04
N TYR A 98 25.05 -13.80 6.40
CA TYR A 98 25.50 -14.27 7.72
C TYR A 98 26.99 -14.00 7.94
N THR A 99 27.84 -14.27 6.95
CA THR A 99 29.28 -14.01 7.05
C THR A 99 29.63 -12.52 7.16
N THR A 100 28.80 -11.65 6.59
CA THR A 100 29.04 -10.19 6.62
C THR A 100 28.48 -9.53 7.87
N CYS A 101 27.29 -9.96 8.30
CA CYS A 101 26.46 -9.28 9.30
C CYS A 101 26.16 -10.14 10.54
N GLY A 102 25.88 -11.43 10.36
CA GLY A 102 25.52 -12.35 11.44
C GLY A 102 26.70 -12.72 12.34
N SER A 103 27.84 -13.10 11.74
CA SER A 103 29.09 -13.43 12.46
C SER A 103 29.55 -12.26 13.34
N LYS A 104 29.63 -11.05 12.78
CA LYS A 104 30.07 -9.84 13.49
C LYS A 104 29.16 -9.43 14.65
N ALA A 105 27.86 -9.70 14.55
CA ALA A 105 26.93 -9.46 15.65
C ALA A 105 27.09 -10.47 16.79
N ARG A 106 27.68 -11.65 16.52
CA ARG A 106 27.87 -12.75 17.47
C ARG A 106 29.29 -12.80 18.07
N GLU A 107 30.28 -12.27 17.37
CA GLU A 107 31.71 -12.45 17.68
C GLU A 107 32.25 -11.60 18.85
N GLY A 108 31.38 -10.98 19.67
CA GLY A 108 31.80 -10.58 21.02
C GLY A 108 30.86 -9.62 21.73
N ASP A 109 30.77 -9.75 23.06
CA ASP A 109 30.16 -8.77 23.98
C ASP A 109 30.83 -7.38 23.87
N ASP A 110 32.01 -7.30 23.25
CA ASP A 110 32.81 -6.10 23.05
C ASP A 110 32.52 -5.37 21.71
N VAL A 111 31.66 -5.92 20.85
CA VAL A 111 31.32 -5.32 19.55
C VAL A 111 30.13 -4.37 19.69
N ASN A 112 30.30 -3.11 19.26
CA ASN A 112 29.21 -2.16 19.23
C ASN A 112 28.15 -2.57 18.19
N ILE A 113 27.02 -3.09 18.67
CA ILE A 113 25.88 -3.54 17.85
C ILE A 113 25.40 -2.43 16.91
N ALA A 114 25.43 -1.17 17.33
CA ALA A 114 25.01 -0.05 16.48
C ALA A 114 25.92 0.13 15.26
N ALA A 115 27.23 -0.09 15.40
CA ALA A 115 28.17 -0.02 14.28
C ALA A 115 27.92 -1.15 13.28
N VAL A 116 27.59 -2.37 13.76
CA VAL A 116 27.20 -3.50 12.92
C VAL A 116 25.88 -3.19 12.20
N GLN A 117 24.89 -2.64 12.89
CA GLN A 117 23.61 -2.25 12.29
C GLN A 117 23.78 -1.22 11.17
N ILE A 118 24.60 -0.19 11.38
CA ILE A 118 24.87 0.83 10.37
C ILE A 118 25.49 0.20 9.12
N ASN A 119 26.45 -0.71 9.29
CA ASN A 119 27.08 -1.38 8.16
C ASN A 119 26.10 -2.33 7.43
N CYS A 120 25.29 -3.07 8.19
CA CYS A 120 24.31 -4.02 7.63
C CYS A 120 23.08 -3.35 7.03
N ASN A 121 22.87 -2.07 7.29
CA ASN A 121 21.79 -1.29 6.69
C ASN A 121 21.95 -1.11 5.17
N GLU A 122 23.15 -1.36 4.61
CA GLU A 122 23.35 -1.37 3.16
C GLU A 122 22.48 -2.43 2.46
N PHE A 123 22.25 -3.58 3.11
CA PHE A 123 21.39 -4.65 2.58
C PHE A 123 19.90 -4.39 2.78
N HIS A 124 19.51 -3.24 3.35
CA HIS A 124 18.11 -2.91 3.59
C HIS A 124 17.34 -2.81 2.25
N GLY A 125 16.27 -3.59 2.13
CA GLY A 125 15.41 -3.62 0.95
C GLY A 125 15.90 -4.55 -0.18
N GLU A 126 17.07 -5.18 -0.02
CA GLU A 126 17.59 -6.16 -0.97
C GLU A 126 16.69 -7.39 -1.08
N SER A 127 16.67 -7.99 -2.28
CA SER A 127 15.94 -9.23 -2.50
C SER A 127 16.70 -10.42 -1.95
N VAL A 128 16.02 -11.24 -1.15
CA VAL A 128 16.57 -12.47 -0.57
C VAL A 128 15.88 -13.70 -1.14
N ASN A 129 16.59 -14.84 -1.20
CA ASN A 129 16.05 -16.16 -1.52
C ASN A 129 16.63 -17.20 -0.57
N TRP A 130 15.98 -17.41 0.56
CA TRP A 130 16.51 -18.21 1.66
C TRP A 130 15.64 -19.42 1.93
N THR A 131 16.28 -20.48 2.43
CA THR A 131 15.62 -21.74 2.79
C THR A 131 15.95 -22.07 4.24
N GLY A 132 14.92 -22.43 5.01
CA GLY A 132 15.07 -22.80 6.42
C GLY A 132 13.90 -23.64 6.90
N THR A 133 13.86 -23.91 8.19
CA THR A 133 12.79 -24.71 8.81
C THR A 133 11.92 -23.88 9.72
N VAL A 134 10.61 -24.15 9.77
CA VAL A 134 9.69 -23.35 10.58
C VAL A 134 9.89 -23.65 12.06
N ALA A 135 10.33 -22.65 12.83
CA ALA A 135 10.42 -22.73 14.29
C ALA A 135 9.07 -22.48 14.97
N TYR A 136 8.35 -21.44 14.52
CA TYR A 136 7.03 -21.08 15.02
C TYR A 136 6.25 -20.25 14.00
N VAL A 137 4.93 -20.20 14.15
CA VAL A 137 4.04 -19.28 13.42
C VAL A 137 3.21 -18.53 14.45
N LYS A 138 3.31 -17.20 14.46
CA LYS A 138 2.54 -16.34 15.35
C LYS A 138 1.80 -15.26 14.57
N LEU A 139 0.69 -14.81 15.13
CA LEU A 139 -0.03 -13.66 14.62
C LEU A 139 0.60 -12.38 15.19
N THR A 140 1.08 -11.49 14.31
CA THR A 140 1.72 -10.24 14.71
C THR A 140 0.71 -9.11 14.84
N SER A 141 -0.16 -8.97 13.85
CA SER A 141 -1.11 -7.86 13.78
C SER A 141 -2.41 -8.30 13.11
N VAL A 142 -3.52 -7.74 13.61
CA VAL A 142 -4.84 -7.83 12.99
C VAL A 142 -5.31 -6.43 12.68
N GLU A 143 -5.40 -6.11 11.39
CA GLU A 143 -5.81 -4.80 10.92
C GLU A 143 -7.18 -4.86 10.25
N ASN A 144 -8.12 -4.09 10.79
CA ASN A 144 -9.41 -3.86 10.16
C ASN A 144 -9.56 -2.40 9.75
N ARG A 145 -9.33 -2.12 8.48
CA ARG A 145 -9.44 -0.76 7.93
C ARG A 145 -10.87 -0.24 7.98
N PHE A 146 -11.86 -1.10 7.77
CA PHE A 146 -13.27 -0.72 7.84
C PHE A 146 -13.71 -0.38 9.26
N ARG A 147 -13.19 -1.10 10.27
CA ARG A 147 -13.43 -0.76 11.68
C ARG A 147 -12.92 0.64 12.01
N ARG A 148 -11.74 1.01 11.49
CA ARG A 148 -11.21 2.38 11.63
C ARG A 148 -12.14 3.40 10.97
N LEU A 149 -12.58 3.16 9.74
CA LEU A 149 -13.52 4.05 9.02
C LEU A 149 -14.88 4.21 9.73
N VAL A 150 -15.45 3.12 10.23
CA VAL A 150 -16.73 3.14 10.99
C VAL A 150 -16.61 3.91 12.29
N THR A 151 -15.41 3.97 12.89
CA THR A 151 -15.18 4.77 14.10
C THR A 151 -15.21 6.28 13.81
N PHE A 152 -14.90 6.70 12.57
CA PHE A 152 -15.00 8.11 12.15
C PHE A 152 -16.41 8.52 11.71
N LEU A 153 -17.33 7.57 11.53
CA LEU A 153 -18.70 7.86 11.18
C LEU A 153 -19.48 8.43 12.38
N PRO A 154 -20.48 9.30 12.15
CA PRO A 154 -21.39 9.73 13.20
C PRO A 154 -22.01 8.54 13.94
N VAL A 155 -22.25 8.68 15.24
CA VAL A 155 -22.65 7.59 16.16
C VAL A 155 -23.90 6.84 15.67
N PHE A 156 -24.80 7.49 14.94
CA PHE A 156 -26.02 6.88 14.40
C PHE A 156 -25.80 6.02 13.14
N LEU A 157 -24.76 6.31 12.33
CA LEU A 157 -24.43 5.56 11.11
C LEU A 157 -23.57 4.34 11.39
N GLY A 158 -22.76 4.40 12.46
CA GLY A 158 -21.80 3.36 12.80
C GLY A 158 -22.41 1.96 12.92
N PRO A 159 -23.47 1.75 13.75
CA PRO A 159 -24.12 0.45 13.90
C PRO A 159 -24.77 -0.07 12.61
N THR A 160 -25.46 0.79 11.87
CA THR A 160 -26.15 0.45 10.62
C THR A 160 -25.16 -0.03 9.55
N ILE A 161 -24.07 0.70 9.36
CA ILE A 161 -23.02 0.35 8.38
C ILE A 161 -22.27 -0.91 8.83
N LYS A 162 -22.03 -1.07 10.13
CA LYS A 162 -21.41 -2.28 10.69
C LYS A 162 -22.27 -3.53 10.44
N CYS A 163 -23.60 -3.40 10.49
CA CYS A 163 -24.53 -4.49 10.16
C CYS A 163 -24.70 -4.73 8.67
N LEU A 164 -24.66 -3.68 7.85
CA LEU A 164 -24.78 -3.80 6.41
C LEU A 164 -23.55 -4.44 5.76
N LEU A 165 -22.35 -4.10 6.24
CA LEU A 165 -21.08 -4.63 5.72
C LEU A 165 -20.64 -5.91 6.46
N GLY A 166 -20.97 -6.04 7.73
CA GLY A 166 -20.55 -7.15 8.57
C GLY A 166 -21.41 -8.41 8.40
N GLY A 167 -20.89 -9.54 8.88
CA GLY A 167 -21.70 -10.75 9.05
C GLY A 167 -22.52 -10.68 10.34
N GLY A 168 -23.73 -11.25 10.32
CA GLY A 168 -24.47 -11.58 11.54
C GLY A 168 -23.72 -12.64 12.36
N GLU A 169 -23.91 -12.65 13.67
CA GLU A 169 -23.46 -13.78 14.50
C GLU A 169 -24.20 -15.05 14.07
N ASP A 170 -23.49 -16.05 13.55
CA ASP A 170 -24.04 -17.39 13.37
C ASP A 170 -24.40 -17.92 14.76
N SER A 171 -25.70 -18.04 15.04
CA SER A 171 -26.26 -18.49 16.33
C SER A 171 -25.86 -19.92 16.74
N ASN A 172 -25.02 -20.61 15.97
CA ASN A 172 -24.67 -22.02 16.15
C ASN A 172 -23.18 -22.31 16.34
N THR A 173 -22.30 -21.31 16.49
CA THR A 173 -20.89 -21.61 16.84
C THR A 173 -20.67 -21.55 18.35
N ASP A 174 -21.44 -22.37 19.06
CA ASP A 174 -21.16 -22.76 20.43
C ASP A 174 -20.35 -24.05 20.38
N ARG A 175 -19.02 -23.93 20.47
CA ARG A 175 -18.15 -24.95 21.09
C ARG A 175 -16.69 -24.50 21.19
N SER A 176 -16.23 -24.45 22.44
CA SER A 176 -14.84 -24.56 22.89
C SER A 176 -13.90 -23.36 22.71
N LEU A 177 -14.17 -22.29 23.44
CA LEU A 177 -13.10 -21.51 24.07
C LEU A 177 -13.71 -20.88 25.32
N GLU A 178 -13.28 -21.32 26.50
CA GLU A 178 -13.61 -20.71 27.78
C GLU A 178 -13.44 -19.20 27.68
N ARG A 179 -14.58 -18.51 27.52
CA ARG A 179 -14.62 -17.09 27.28
C ARG A 179 -14.53 -16.43 28.64
N SER A 180 -13.33 -15.98 29.00
CA SER A 180 -13.08 -15.28 30.26
C SER A 180 -14.13 -14.19 30.48
N SER A 181 -14.82 -14.29 31.61
CA SER A 181 -16.04 -13.55 31.97
C SER A 181 -15.79 -12.08 32.32
N TRP A 182 -14.57 -11.57 32.16
CA TRP A 182 -14.15 -10.35 32.85
C TRP A 182 -14.53 -9.04 32.15
N PHE A 183 -15.01 -9.09 30.90
CA PHE A 183 -15.44 -7.88 30.19
C PHE A 183 -16.76 -8.12 29.45
N PRO A 184 -17.86 -7.45 29.84
CA PRO A 184 -19.08 -7.43 29.05
C PRO A 184 -18.79 -6.68 27.74
N ARG A 185 -18.50 -7.43 26.67
CA ARG A 185 -18.42 -6.85 25.32
C ARG A 185 -19.85 -6.42 24.94
N PRO A 186 -20.05 -5.20 24.43
CA PRO A 186 -21.36 -4.80 23.93
C PRO A 186 -21.79 -5.81 22.85
N LYS A 187 -22.89 -6.51 23.12
CA LYS A 187 -23.51 -7.51 22.25
C LYS A 187 -24.08 -6.82 21.02
N GLY A 188 -23.22 -6.40 20.11
CA GLY A 188 -23.64 -6.01 18.77
C GLY A 188 -23.74 -7.27 17.93
N LEU A 189 -24.94 -7.62 17.48
CA LEU A 189 -25.27 -8.76 16.62
C LEU A 189 -24.42 -8.85 15.33
N CYS A 190 -23.75 -7.75 14.96
CA CYS A 190 -23.02 -7.58 13.72
C CYS A 190 -21.52 -7.29 13.95
N HIS A 191 -20.66 -7.94 13.16
CA HIS A 191 -19.21 -7.81 13.27
C HIS A 191 -18.53 -7.64 11.90
N LEU A 192 -17.46 -6.84 11.84
CA LEU A 192 -16.70 -6.56 10.61
C LEU A 192 -15.51 -7.52 10.41
N ARG A 193 -15.52 -8.69 11.07
CA ARG A 193 -14.42 -9.67 11.07
C ARG A 193 -14.07 -10.17 9.67
N THR A 194 -15.05 -10.17 8.75
CA THR A 194 -14.87 -10.47 7.33
C THR A 194 -13.82 -9.57 6.65
N PHE A 195 -13.58 -8.37 7.20
CA PHE A 195 -12.58 -7.43 6.71
C PHE A 195 -11.27 -7.42 7.51
N ASP A 196 -11.10 -8.33 8.47
CA ASP A 196 -9.86 -8.44 9.23
C ASP A 196 -8.75 -8.93 8.32
N ARG A 197 -7.66 -8.16 8.26
CA ARG A 197 -6.42 -8.56 7.59
C ARG A 197 -5.41 -9.00 8.63
N TYR A 198 -4.88 -10.20 8.45
CA TYR A 198 -3.94 -10.83 9.37
C TYR A 198 -2.51 -10.71 8.83
N THR A 199 -1.57 -10.31 9.68
CA THR A 199 -0.13 -10.34 9.39
C THR A 199 0.52 -11.35 10.32
N PHE A 200 1.21 -12.32 9.74
CA PHE A 200 1.88 -13.40 10.44
C PHE A 200 3.37 -13.12 10.58
N SER A 201 3.94 -13.53 11.70
CA SER A 201 5.38 -13.66 11.90
C SER A 201 5.69 -15.15 11.98
N VAL A 202 6.49 -15.62 11.03
CA VAL A 202 7.00 -16.99 11.01
C VAL A 202 8.45 -16.93 11.49
N GLY A 203 8.76 -17.62 12.58
CA GLY A 203 10.14 -17.85 12.98
C GLY A 203 10.74 -18.91 12.07
N VAL A 204 11.81 -18.58 11.35
CA VAL A 204 12.51 -19.52 10.49
C VAL A 204 13.87 -19.82 11.10
N ASP A 205 14.07 -21.08 11.43
CA ASP A 205 15.35 -21.61 11.86
C ASP A 205 16.26 -21.78 10.64
N MET A 206 17.34 -21.01 10.65
CA MET A 206 18.38 -20.96 9.64
C MET A 206 19.64 -21.60 10.20
N ALA A 207 20.21 -22.53 9.43
CA ALA A 207 21.48 -23.13 9.80
C ALA A 207 22.61 -22.10 9.71
N ASP A 208 23.43 -22.02 10.76
CA ASP A 208 24.68 -21.27 10.74
C ASP A 208 25.72 -22.04 9.89
N PRO A 209 26.25 -21.45 8.80
CA PRO A 209 27.27 -22.08 7.97
C PRO A 209 28.60 -22.35 8.70
N VAL A 210 28.88 -21.67 9.81
CA VAL A 210 30.14 -21.72 10.55
C VAL A 210 30.04 -22.52 11.85
N SER A 211 29.03 -22.28 12.69
CA SER A 211 29.02 -22.80 14.07
C SER A 211 28.03 -23.95 14.36
N HIS A 212 27.33 -24.49 13.35
CA HIS A 212 26.27 -25.51 13.51
C HIS A 212 25.16 -25.11 14.50
N ASN A 213 25.15 -23.86 14.95
CA ASN A 213 24.06 -23.29 15.73
C ASN A 213 22.96 -22.84 14.78
N ASN A 214 21.77 -22.70 15.34
CA ASN A 214 20.58 -22.35 14.60
C ASN A 214 20.18 -20.92 14.95
N GLU A 215 20.06 -20.05 13.95
CA GLU A 215 19.57 -18.68 14.15
C GLU A 215 18.11 -18.59 13.71
N VAL A 216 17.26 -18.09 14.60
CA VAL A 216 15.83 -17.92 14.31
C VAL A 216 15.60 -16.49 13.82
N ILE A 217 15.33 -16.36 12.52
CA ILE A 217 14.96 -15.09 11.89
C ILE A 217 13.44 -14.94 11.82
N GLN A 218 12.96 -13.70 11.70
CA GLN A 218 11.55 -13.40 11.62
C GLN A 218 11.11 -13.11 10.17
N LEU A 219 10.28 -13.98 9.62
CA LEU A 219 9.64 -13.79 8.32
C LEU A 219 8.23 -13.21 8.50
N THR A 220 8.04 -11.97 8.04
CA THR A 220 6.73 -11.31 7.99
C THR A 220 5.97 -11.77 6.76
N VAL A 221 4.77 -12.33 6.96
CA VAL A 221 3.91 -12.80 5.88
C VAL A 221 2.52 -12.19 5.93
N THR A 222 2.07 -11.71 4.78
CA THR A 222 0.80 -10.99 4.64
C THR A 222 -0.41 -11.94 4.53
N HIS A 223 -1.60 -11.37 4.74
CA HIS A 223 -2.88 -12.07 4.74
C HIS A 223 -3.15 -12.97 3.52
N ARG A 224 -2.55 -12.68 2.36
CA ARG A 224 -2.71 -13.47 1.12
C ARG A 224 -2.36 -14.96 1.27
N TYR A 225 -1.57 -15.31 2.28
CA TYR A 225 -1.19 -16.69 2.61
C TYR A 225 -1.94 -17.23 3.85
N TYR A 226 -3.06 -16.61 4.27
CA TYR A 226 -3.79 -16.96 5.48
C TYR A 226 -4.05 -18.45 5.65
N HIS A 227 -4.66 -19.10 4.64
CA HIS A 227 -4.97 -20.54 4.72
C HIS A 227 -3.72 -21.38 4.93
N THR A 228 -2.63 -21.04 4.25
CA THR A 228 -1.36 -21.73 4.39
C THR A 228 -0.77 -21.51 5.79
N MET A 229 -0.80 -20.29 6.31
CA MET A 229 -0.22 -19.95 7.61
C MET A 229 -0.94 -20.60 8.78
N VAL A 230 -2.27 -20.71 8.71
CA VAL A 230 -3.06 -21.37 9.76
C VAL A 230 -2.82 -22.88 9.79
N THR A 231 -2.44 -23.49 8.66
CA THR A 231 -2.14 -24.93 8.57
C THR A 231 -0.66 -25.27 8.69
N LEU A 232 0.23 -24.27 8.68
CA LEU A 232 1.68 -24.48 8.63
C LEU A 232 2.18 -25.07 9.96
N GLN A 233 2.88 -26.19 9.88
CA GLN A 233 3.40 -26.89 11.06
C GLN A 233 4.86 -26.52 11.35
N LYS A 234 5.26 -26.67 12.61
CA LYS A 234 6.66 -26.58 13.04
C LYS A 234 7.50 -27.65 12.32
N ASN A 235 8.78 -27.37 12.09
CA ASN A 235 9.76 -28.19 11.39
C ASN A 235 9.47 -28.42 9.89
N THR A 236 8.55 -27.66 9.30
CA THR A 236 8.33 -27.69 7.85
C THR A 236 9.46 -26.94 7.14
N GLN A 237 10.02 -27.52 6.07
CA GLN A 237 10.99 -26.82 5.24
C GLN A 237 10.28 -25.79 4.34
N ILE A 238 10.73 -24.55 4.43
CA ILE A 238 10.20 -23.45 3.61
C ILE A 238 11.33 -22.72 2.89
N THR A 239 11.05 -22.36 1.64
CA THR A 239 11.89 -21.44 0.88
C THR A 239 11.07 -20.18 0.63
N PHE A 240 11.66 -19.02 0.87
CA PHE A 240 10.96 -17.75 0.68
C PHE A 240 11.81 -16.77 -0.10
N GLN A 241 11.14 -16.00 -0.95
CA GLN A 241 11.73 -14.87 -1.65
C GLN A 241 11.08 -13.60 -1.12
N GLY A 242 11.89 -12.65 -0.69
CA GLY A 242 11.42 -11.51 0.07
C GLY A 242 12.30 -10.29 -0.07
N ARG A 243 12.07 -9.32 0.81
CA ARG A 243 12.97 -8.19 1.03
C ARG A 243 13.43 -8.17 2.47
N LEU A 244 14.72 -7.92 2.68
CA LEU A 244 15.26 -7.68 4.01
C LEU A 244 14.78 -6.32 4.53
N GLU A 245 14.26 -6.28 5.76
CA GLU A 245 13.75 -5.05 6.39
C GLU A 245 14.62 -4.60 7.56
N ASN A 246 15.09 -5.51 8.42
CA ASN A 246 15.95 -5.16 9.55
C ASN A 246 17.09 -6.17 9.66
N GLY A 247 18.24 -5.67 10.12
CA GLY A 247 19.43 -6.46 10.41
C GLY A 247 19.52 -6.93 11.87
N PRO A 248 20.69 -7.43 12.31
CA PRO A 248 20.88 -7.92 13.68
C PRO A 248 20.58 -6.85 14.74
N PRO A 249 20.14 -7.23 15.95
CA PRO A 249 20.04 -8.60 16.46
C PRO A 249 18.74 -9.33 16.06
N TYR A 250 17.80 -8.66 15.38
CA TYR A 250 16.53 -9.24 14.97
C TYR A 250 16.34 -9.11 13.47
N VAL A 251 16.83 -10.11 12.74
CA VAL A 251 16.71 -10.15 11.28
C VAL A 251 15.23 -10.31 10.90
N THR A 252 14.69 -9.34 10.17
CA THR A 252 13.29 -9.39 9.69
C THR A 252 13.23 -9.33 8.17
N VAL A 253 12.49 -10.25 7.57
CA VAL A 253 12.28 -10.32 6.12
C VAL A 253 10.79 -10.28 5.80
N THR A 254 10.39 -9.50 4.80
CA THR A 254 9.02 -9.51 4.28
C THR A 254 8.90 -10.44 3.07
N ALA A 255 8.06 -11.47 3.20
CA ALA A 255 7.86 -12.48 2.16
C ALA A 255 7.05 -11.93 0.98
N LYS A 256 7.61 -12.06 -0.23
CA LYS A 256 6.89 -11.84 -1.49
C LYS A 256 6.36 -13.15 -2.07
N ARG A 257 7.21 -14.18 -2.11
CA ARG A 257 6.87 -15.52 -2.60
C ARG A 257 7.26 -16.55 -1.55
N LEU A 258 6.44 -17.58 -1.41
CA LEU A 258 6.61 -18.65 -0.45
C LEU A 258 6.56 -19.99 -1.19
N PHE A 259 7.44 -20.90 -0.82
CA PHE A 259 7.50 -22.27 -1.28
C PHE A 259 7.54 -23.18 -0.07
N ILE A 260 6.72 -24.23 -0.08
CA ILE A 260 6.69 -25.24 0.98
C ILE A 260 7.12 -26.55 0.35
N ASN A 261 8.18 -27.16 0.87
CA ASN A 261 8.77 -28.38 0.31
C ASN A 261 9.06 -28.26 -1.21
N GLY A 262 9.57 -27.10 -1.65
CA GLY A 262 9.85 -26.81 -3.06
C GLY A 262 8.63 -26.44 -3.92
N VAL A 263 7.40 -26.61 -3.42
CA VAL A 263 6.18 -26.28 -4.17
C VAL A 263 5.78 -24.82 -3.91
N LYS A 264 5.62 -24.05 -4.99
CA LYS A 264 5.18 -22.65 -4.92
C LYS A 264 3.77 -22.56 -4.35
N VAL A 265 3.62 -21.84 -3.23
CA VAL A 265 2.32 -21.59 -2.62
C VAL A 265 1.58 -20.55 -3.46
N LYS A 266 0.39 -20.92 -3.95
CA LYS A 266 -0.50 -19.98 -4.64
C LYS A 266 -1.14 -19.07 -3.60
N PRO A 267 -0.88 -17.75 -3.62
CA PRO A 267 -1.60 -16.82 -2.76
C PRO A 267 -3.08 -16.82 -3.18
N ARG A 268 -4.01 -16.74 -2.23
CA ARG A 268 -5.37 -16.32 -2.58
C ARG A 268 -5.32 -14.82 -2.81
N ILE A 269 -5.78 -14.39 -3.98
CA ILE A 269 -5.94 -12.98 -4.34
C ILE A 269 -7.02 -12.44 -3.39
N GLY A 270 -6.56 -11.85 -2.30
CA GLY A 270 -7.40 -11.18 -1.32
C GLY A 270 -7.01 -9.72 -1.30
N LEU A 271 -7.61 -8.94 -2.21
CA LEU A 271 -7.51 -7.47 -2.34
C LEU A 271 -6.29 -6.87 -1.63
N GLY A 272 -5.13 -7.19 -2.19
CA GLY A 272 -3.86 -6.56 -1.86
C GLY A 272 -3.77 -5.18 -2.48
N ARG A 273 -2.81 -4.37 -2.03
CA ARG A 273 -2.52 -3.04 -2.61
C ARG A 273 -2.29 -3.09 -4.13
N ASP A 274 -1.82 -4.22 -4.65
CA ASP A 274 -1.60 -4.47 -6.08
C ASP A 274 -2.94 -4.68 -6.83
N ASP A 275 -3.98 -5.19 -6.16
CA ASP A 275 -5.32 -5.38 -6.74
C ASP A 275 -6.16 -4.09 -6.70
N ILE A 276 -5.89 -3.16 -5.76
CA ILE A 276 -6.48 -1.81 -5.79
C ILE A 276 -6.03 -1.09 -7.06
N PHE A 277 -4.77 -1.30 -7.47
CA PHE A 277 -4.21 -0.72 -8.69
C PHE A 277 -4.84 -1.33 -9.95
N GLU A 278 -5.03 -2.64 -10.00
CA GLU A 278 -5.71 -3.30 -11.11
C GLU A 278 -7.20 -2.92 -11.18
N GLY A 279 -7.87 -2.85 -10.03
CA GLY A 279 -9.24 -2.35 -9.92
C GLY A 279 -9.40 -0.87 -10.27
N LEU A 280 -8.45 -0.01 -9.90
CA LEU A 280 -8.43 1.41 -10.32
C LEU A 280 -8.14 1.54 -11.81
N ARG A 281 -7.25 0.71 -12.36
CA ARG A 281 -6.92 0.70 -13.80
C ARG A 281 -8.15 0.32 -14.61
N ASP A 282 -8.86 -0.72 -14.19
CA ASP A 282 -10.05 -1.17 -14.87
C ASP A 282 -11.19 -0.17 -14.69
N SER A 283 -11.37 0.40 -13.49
CA SER A 283 -12.32 1.51 -13.25
C SER A 283 -12.01 2.74 -14.11
N GLY A 284 -10.73 3.11 -14.24
CA GLY A 284 -10.27 4.20 -15.10
C GLY A 284 -10.53 3.92 -16.58
N ARG A 285 -10.39 2.66 -17.01
CA ARG A 285 -10.72 2.23 -18.38
C ARG A 285 -12.22 2.33 -18.65
N PHE A 286 -13.07 1.86 -17.73
CA PHE A 286 -14.52 1.99 -17.84
C PHE A 286 -14.97 3.46 -17.81
N MET A 287 -14.34 4.28 -16.98
CA MET A 287 -14.63 5.72 -16.92
C MET A 287 -14.23 6.43 -18.21
N ALA A 288 -13.04 6.13 -18.75
CA ALA A 288 -12.62 6.64 -20.06
C ALA A 288 -13.56 6.19 -21.19
N GLN A 289 -14.01 4.93 -21.17
CA GLN A 289 -14.96 4.42 -22.14
C GLN A 289 -16.31 5.14 -22.02
N PHE A 290 -16.84 5.30 -20.82
CA PHE A 290 -18.10 6.01 -20.57
C PHE A 290 -18.07 7.48 -21.03
N PHE A 291 -16.98 8.21 -20.75
CA PHE A 291 -16.84 9.62 -21.13
C PHE A 291 -16.45 9.85 -22.61
N MET A 292 -15.80 8.89 -23.26
CA MET A 292 -15.36 9.02 -24.66
C MET A 292 -16.37 8.44 -25.68
N THR A 293 -17.29 7.56 -25.26
CA THR A 293 -18.32 6.99 -26.14
C THR A 293 -19.24 8.06 -26.78
N PRO A 294 -19.69 9.13 -26.08
CA PRO A 294 -20.52 10.15 -26.71
C PRO A 294 -19.73 11.17 -27.56
N LEU A 295 -18.40 11.07 -27.66
CA LEU A 295 -17.57 11.95 -28.50
C LEU A 295 -17.24 11.34 -29.88
N ILE A 296 -17.63 10.08 -30.13
CA ILE A 296 -17.31 9.34 -31.37
C ILE A 296 -18.56 9.09 -32.23
N ASN A 297 -19.77 9.41 -31.75
CA ASN A 297 -21.01 9.15 -32.48
C ASN A 297 -21.79 10.41 -32.85
N GLU A 298 -21.10 11.40 -33.41
CA GLU A 298 -21.71 12.49 -34.18
C GLU A 298 -20.94 12.64 -35.51
N ARG A 299 -21.27 11.75 -36.45
CA ARG A 299 -21.31 11.99 -37.90
C ARG A 299 -21.51 10.64 -38.56
N ASP A 300 -22.71 10.40 -39.03
CA ASP A 300 -23.02 9.77 -40.33
C ASP A 300 -24.55 9.77 -40.48
N GLU A 301 -25.12 10.96 -40.69
CA GLU A 301 -26.43 11.13 -41.35
C GLU A 301 -26.30 12.33 -42.29
N GLU A 302 -25.80 12.08 -43.50
CA GLU A 302 -26.00 12.93 -44.68
C GLU A 302 -26.38 12.01 -45.86
N ASP A 303 -27.64 12.15 -46.27
CA ASP A 303 -28.17 12.16 -47.63
C ASP A 303 -28.31 10.84 -48.44
N GLU A 304 -29.52 10.28 -48.41
CA GLU A 304 -30.17 9.67 -49.58
C GLU A 304 -31.65 10.13 -49.65
N ASP A 305 -31.90 11.16 -50.48
CA ASP A 305 -33.14 11.36 -51.26
C ASP A 305 -32.82 12.22 -52.50
#